data_AF-A0A3B9QHP6-F1
#
_entry.id   AF-A0A3B9QHP6-F1
#
_cell.length_a   1.000
_cell.length_b   1.000
_cell.length_c   1.000
_cell.angle_alpha   90.00
_cell.angle_beta   90.00
_cell.angle_gamma   90.00
#
_symmetry.space_group_name_H-M   'P 1'
#
loop_
_entity.id
_entity.type
_entity.pdbx_description
1 polymer ?
#
loop_
_entity_poly.entity_id
_entity_poly.type
_entity_poly.pdbx_seq_one_letter_code
_entity_poly.pdbx_strand_id
1 'polypeptide(L)'
;MFGLIARVLAWFYDFSGSYAISIVLLTFLIMLVLTPLTLKGTRSMMRIQQLQPELKRIQAQHKGDRQKINEATMALYQQHGANPLAGCLPTLVQLPVFIVLYRVINGMTKMG
;
A
#
# COMPACT_ATOMS: atom_id res chain seq x y z
N MET A 1 -6.60 -16.47 -12.19
CA MET A 1 -5.83 -15.66 -11.21
C MET A 1 -4.86 -16.51 -10.38
N PHE A 2 -5.32 -17.58 -9.72
CA PHE A 2 -4.46 -18.47 -8.91
C PHE A 2 -3.35 -19.21 -9.69
N GLY A 3 -3.58 -19.59 -10.95
CA GLY A 3 -2.58 -20.30 -11.75
C GLY A 3 -1.33 -19.48 -12.12
N LEU A 4 -1.44 -18.15 -12.22
CA LEU A 4 -0.30 -17.28 -12.54
C LEU A 4 0.60 -17.12 -11.30
N ILE A 5 -0.03 -16.95 -10.13
CA ILE A 5 0.64 -16.88 -8.83
C ILE A 5 1.36 -18.21 -8.54
N ALA A 6 0.71 -19.35 -8.79
CA ALA A 6 1.31 -20.67 -8.60
C ALA A 6 2.53 -20.91 -9.49
N ARG A 7 2.49 -20.46 -10.74
CA ARG A 7 3.58 -20.63 -11.72
C ARG A 7 4.80 -19.77 -11.38
N VAL A 8 4.56 -18.54 -10.94
CA VAL A 8 5.60 -17.62 -10.45
C VAL A 8 6.21 -18.15 -9.15
N LEU A 9 5.38 -18.66 -8.23
CA LEU A 9 5.85 -19.20 -6.96
C LEU A 9 6.67 -20.50 -7.14
N ALA A 10 6.27 -21.37 -8.07
CA ALA A 10 7.01 -22.57 -8.41
C ALA A 10 8.41 -22.24 -8.97
N TRP A 11 8.52 -21.22 -9.83
CA TRP A 11 9.81 -20.75 -10.35
C TRP A 11 10.73 -20.20 -9.26
N PHE A 12 10.19 -19.44 -8.30
CA PHE A 12 10.97 -18.99 -7.14
C PHE A 12 11.31 -20.10 -6.14
N TYR A 13 10.46 -21.13 -6.04
CA TYR A 13 10.68 -22.28 -5.17
C TYR A 13 11.80 -23.18 -5.66
N ASP A 14 11.88 -23.40 -6.97
CA ASP A 14 12.94 -24.19 -7.62
C ASP A 14 14.34 -23.60 -7.36
N PHE A 15 14.43 -22.27 -7.22
CA PHE A 15 15.69 -21.56 -6.95
C PHE A 15 16.08 -21.55 -5.46
N SER A 16 15.12 -21.52 -4.52
CA SER A 16 15.41 -21.33 -3.09
C SER A 16 15.20 -22.56 -2.20
N GLY A 17 14.54 -23.62 -2.69
CA GLY A 17 14.24 -24.86 -1.95
C GLY A 17 13.28 -24.71 -0.76
N SER A 18 13.00 -23.47 -0.34
CA SER A 18 12.12 -23.12 0.77
C SER A 18 11.08 -22.11 0.32
N TYR A 19 9.81 -22.44 0.56
CA TYR A 19 8.68 -21.56 0.30
C TYR A 19 8.76 -20.23 1.06
N ALA A 20 9.44 -20.20 2.22
CA ALA A 20 9.61 -18.96 2.98
C ALA A 20 10.52 -17.97 2.24
N ILE A 21 11.64 -18.46 1.69
CA ILE A 21 12.61 -17.64 0.96
C ILE A 21 12.02 -17.16 -0.36
N SER A 22 11.26 -18.01 -1.07
CA SER A 22 10.58 -17.65 -2.31
C SER A 22 9.59 -16.49 -2.12
N ILE A 23 8.83 -16.50 -1.02
CA ILE A 23 7.86 -15.44 -0.73
C ILE A 23 8.58 -14.13 -0.34
N VAL A 24 9.67 -14.19 0.42
CA VAL A 24 10.48 -13.00 0.75
C VAL A 24 11.05 -12.36 -0.51
N LEU A 25 11.63 -13.16 -1.41
CA LEU A 25 12.13 -12.71 -2.71
C LEU A 25 11.04 -12.07 -3.57
N LEU A 26 9.88 -12.72 -3.67
CA LEU A 26 8.73 -12.16 -4.38
C LEU A 26 8.30 -10.81 -3.81
N THR A 27 8.27 -10.69 -2.47
CA THR A 27 7.92 -9.45 -1.78
C THR A 27 8.94 -8.36 -2.07
N PHE A 28 10.24 -8.69 -2.05
CA PHE A 28 11.32 -7.75 -2.34
C PHE A 28 11.26 -7.25 -3.78
N LEU A 29 10.97 -8.15 -4.72
CA LEU A 29 10.81 -7.82 -6.14
C LEU A 29 9.60 -6.92 -6.39
N ILE A 30 8.47 -7.23 -5.76
CA ILE A 30 7.28 -6.38 -5.79
C ILE A 30 7.59 -5.00 -5.18
N MET A 31 8.31 -4.95 -4.06
CA MET A 31 8.68 -3.70 -3.41
C MET A 31 9.63 -2.87 -4.28
N LEU A 32 10.57 -3.49 -5.00
CA LEU A 32 11.42 -2.83 -5.99
C LEU A 32 10.61 -2.22 -7.14
N VAL A 33 9.66 -2.98 -7.70
CA VAL A 33 8.77 -2.49 -8.77
C VAL A 33 7.82 -1.40 -8.28
N LEU A 34 7.35 -1.50 -7.02
CA LEU A 34 6.48 -0.51 -6.40
C LEU A 34 7.24 0.71 -5.90
N THR A 35 8.55 0.66 -5.66
CA THR A 35 9.36 1.80 -5.19
C THR A 35 9.17 3.07 -6.03
N PRO A 36 9.27 3.06 -7.37
CA PRO A 36 9.00 4.25 -8.18
C PRO A 36 7.55 4.73 -8.07
N LEU A 37 6.60 3.82 -7.84
CA LEU A 37 5.19 4.14 -7.65
C LEU A 37 4.94 4.75 -6.26
N THR A 38 5.58 4.22 -5.22
CA THR A 38 5.57 4.74 -3.86
C THR A 38 6.18 6.15 -3.82
N LEU A 39 7.29 6.40 -4.50
CA LEU A 39 7.89 7.74 -4.61
C LEU A 39 6.93 8.76 -5.26
N LYS A 40 6.18 8.34 -6.30
CA LYS A 40 5.11 9.16 -6.88
C LYS A 40 3.98 9.41 -5.86
N GLY A 41 3.63 8.41 -5.06
CA GLY A 41 2.66 8.54 -3.98
C GLY A 41 3.09 9.45 -2.84
N THR A 42 4.36 9.40 -2.43
CA THR A 42 4.94 10.29 -1.42
C THR A 42 4.89 11.75 -1.86
N ARG A 43 5.18 12.04 -3.14
CA ARG A 43 5.02 13.40 -3.71
C ARG A 43 3.57 13.87 -3.64
N SER A 44 2.60 12.99 -3.90
CA SER A 44 1.17 13.30 -3.77
C SER A 44 0.78 13.61 -2.32
N MET A 45 1.27 12.83 -1.36
CA MET A 45 1.04 13.05 0.08
C MET A 45 1.58 14.41 0.56
N MET A 46 2.76 14.84 0.08
CA MET A 46 3.29 16.16 0.41
C MET A 46 2.39 17.30 -0.09
N ARG A 47 1.79 17.17 -1.28
CA ARG A 47 0.81 18.16 -1.77
C ARG A 47 -0.44 18.17 -0.90
N ILE A 48 -0.94 17.01 -0.46
CA ILE A 48 -2.07 16.94 0.47
C ILE A 48 -1.74 17.65 1.80
N GLN A 49 -0.52 17.51 2.31
CA GLN A 49 -0.08 18.23 3.50
C GLN A 49 -0.12 19.75 3.30
N GLN A 50 0.28 20.23 2.13
CA GLN A 50 0.20 21.66 1.77
C GLN A 50 -1.24 22.16 1.67
N LEU A 51 -2.20 21.28 1.35
CA LEU A 51 -3.65 21.60 1.29
C LEU A 51 -4.36 21.56 2.65
N GLN A 52 -3.71 21.06 3.72
CA GLN A 52 -4.29 21.09 5.06
C GLN A 52 -4.86 22.44 5.52
N PRO A 53 -4.20 23.59 5.32
CA PRO A 53 -4.78 24.89 5.65
C PRO A 53 -6.08 25.17 4.91
N GLU A 54 -6.18 24.82 3.62
CA GLU A 54 -7.40 25.00 2.83
C GLU A 54 -8.51 24.03 3.24
N LEU A 55 -8.15 22.78 3.57
CA LEU A 55 -9.08 21.82 4.16
C LEU A 55 -9.69 22.34 5.46
N LYS A 56 -8.89 22.99 6.32
CA LYS A 56 -9.39 23.63 7.54
C LYS A 56 -10.35 24.78 7.25
N ARG A 57 -10.12 25.56 6.17
CA ARG A 57 -11.04 26.61 5.73
C ARG A 57 -12.37 26.02 5.24
N ILE A 58 -12.33 24.98 4.41
CA ILE A 58 -13.52 24.27 3.92
C ILE A 58 -14.33 23.71 5.11
N GLN A 59 -13.66 23.06 6.06
CA GLN A 59 -14.29 22.56 7.28
C GLN A 59 -14.91 23.66 8.14
N ALA A 60 -14.28 24.85 8.20
CA ALA A 60 -14.80 26.00 8.92
C ALA A 60 -16.01 26.65 8.22
N GLN A 61 -16.02 26.71 6.89
CA GLN A 61 -17.10 27.27 6.08
C GLN A 61 -18.34 26.37 6.03
N HIS A 62 -18.15 25.06 6.05
CA HIS A 62 -19.24 24.06 5.96
C HIS A 62 -19.47 23.31 7.28
N LYS A 63 -19.20 23.96 8.42
CA LYS A 63 -19.47 23.38 9.75
C LYS A 63 -20.91 22.90 9.85
N GLY A 64 -21.10 21.61 10.10
CA GLY A 64 -22.41 20.95 10.25
C GLY A 64 -22.87 20.16 9.03
N ASP A 65 -22.29 20.39 7.85
CA ASP A 65 -22.67 19.70 6.60
C ASP A 65 -21.53 18.79 6.12
N ARG A 66 -21.50 17.57 6.65
CA ARG A 66 -20.46 16.58 6.32
C ARG A 66 -20.45 16.19 4.84
N GLN A 67 -21.59 16.24 4.16
CA GLN A 67 -21.67 15.91 2.74
C GLN A 67 -20.95 16.98 1.92
N LYS A 68 -21.24 18.26 2.14
CA LYS A 68 -20.53 19.37 1.47
C LYS A 68 -19.04 19.40 1.77
N ILE A 69 -18.65 19.10 3.02
CA ILE A 69 -17.22 19.01 3.37
C ILE A 69 -16.52 17.94 2.53
N ASN A 70 -17.12 16.75 2.38
CA ASN A 70 -16.52 15.66 1.60
C ASN A 70 -16.44 16.00 0.11
N GLU A 71 -17.49 16.57 -0.46
CA GLU A 71 -17.52 16.99 -1.87
C GLU A 71 -16.47 18.07 -2.17
N ALA A 72 -16.41 19.13 -1.35
CA ALA A 72 -15.44 20.21 -1.51
C ALA A 72 -14.00 19.73 -1.29
N THR A 73 -13.78 18.83 -0.33
CA THR A 73 -12.48 18.20 -0.09
C THR A 73 -12.02 17.38 -1.30
N MET A 74 -12.93 16.59 -1.90
CA MET A 74 -12.62 15.80 -3.09
C MET A 74 -12.34 16.68 -4.30
N ALA A 75 -13.14 17.74 -4.51
CA ALA A 75 -12.90 18.72 -5.56
C ALA A 75 -11.53 19.40 -5.40
N LEU A 76 -11.15 19.77 -4.17
CA LEU A 76 -9.84 20.37 -3.88
C LEU A 76 -8.68 19.43 -4.23
N TYR A 77 -8.79 18.15 -3.86
CA TYR A 77 -7.79 17.13 -4.21
C TYR A 77 -7.65 16.91 -5.71
N GLN A 78 -8.76 16.93 -6.45
CA GLN A 78 -8.76 16.82 -7.91
C GLN A 78 -8.10 18.03 -8.58
N GLN A 79 -8.44 19.26 -8.15
CA GLN A 79 -7.85 20.48 -8.69
C GLN A 79 -6.33 20.54 -8.52
N HIS A 80 -5.82 20.02 -7.40
CA HIS A 80 -4.39 20.01 -7.10
C HIS A 80 -3.66 18.73 -7.54
N GLY A 81 -4.34 17.83 -8.27
CA GLY A 81 -3.77 16.58 -8.77
C GLY A 81 -3.21 15.69 -7.67
N ALA A 82 -3.82 15.71 -6.48
CA ALA A 82 -3.41 14.95 -5.32
C ALA A 82 -4.30 13.70 -5.21
N ASN A 83 -3.69 12.51 -5.30
CA ASN A 83 -4.39 11.24 -5.16
C ASN A 83 -4.21 10.67 -3.73
N PRO A 84 -5.26 10.65 -2.88
CA PRO A 84 -5.18 10.12 -1.53
C PRO A 84 -4.94 8.61 -1.50
N LEU A 85 -5.34 7.88 -2.55
CA LEU A 85 -5.14 6.43 -2.68
C LEU A 85 -3.67 6.04 -2.88
N ALA A 86 -2.82 6.97 -3.31
CA ALA A 86 -1.39 6.71 -3.41
C ALA A 86 -0.75 6.49 -2.01
N GLY A 87 -1.42 6.91 -0.94
CA GLY A 87 -1.00 6.70 0.45
C GLY A 87 -1.34 5.32 1.03
N CYS A 88 -2.27 4.55 0.44
CA CYS A 88 -2.65 3.22 0.93
C CYS A 88 -1.95 2.07 0.19
N LEU A 89 -1.25 2.36 -0.91
CA LEU A 89 -0.42 1.37 -1.61
C LEU A 89 0.62 0.70 -0.69
N PRO A 90 1.36 1.45 0.17
CA PRO A 90 2.37 0.86 1.04
C PRO A 90 1.80 -0.09 2.10
N THR A 91 0.61 0.19 2.62
CA THR A 91 -0.03 -0.66 3.62
C THR A 91 -0.55 -1.97 3.03
N LEU A 92 -0.97 -1.98 1.77
CA LEU A 92 -1.34 -3.22 1.07
C LEU A 92 -0.12 -4.14 0.84
N VAL A 93 1.07 -3.58 0.64
CA VAL A 93 2.33 -4.32 0.53
C VAL A 93 2.74 -4.96 1.87
N GLN A 94 2.23 -4.45 2.99
CA GLN A 94 2.53 -4.99 4.31
C GLN A 94 1.84 -6.35 4.59
N LEU A 95 0.68 -6.61 4.00
CA LEU A 95 -0.08 -7.87 4.19
C LEU A 95 0.74 -9.14 3.90
N PRO A 96 1.53 -9.21 2.80
CA PRO A 96 2.46 -10.31 2.54
C PRO A 96 3.43 -10.61 3.69
N VAL A 97 3.97 -9.59 4.34
CA VAL A 97 4.95 -9.75 5.43
C VAL A 97 4.32 -10.45 6.63
N PHE A 98 3.05 -10.15 6.93
CA PHE A 98 2.30 -10.83 8.00
C PHE A 98 2.09 -12.32 7.74
N ILE A 99 1.80 -12.69 6.49
CA ILE A 99 1.62 -14.10 6.09
C ILE A 99 2.94 -14.88 6.24
N VAL A 100 4.07 -14.24 5.89
CA VAL A 100 5.40 -14.82 6.08
C VAL A 100 5.70 -15.03 7.55
N LEU A 101 5.47 -14.01 8.38
CA LEU A 101 5.72 -14.10 9.82
C LEU A 101 4.88 -15.21 10.47
N TYR A 102 3.61 -15.33 10.07
CA TYR A 102 2.72 -16.41 10.52
C TYR A 102 3.26 -17.79 10.10
N ARG A 103 3.73 -17.96 8.86
CA ARG A 103 4.30 -19.25 8.42
C ARG A 103 5.64 -19.58 9.06
N VAL A 104 6.50 -18.60 9.34
CA VAL A 104 7.79 -18.81 10.02
C VAL A 104 7.55 -19.26 11.46
N ILE A 105 6.66 -18.58 12.18
CA ILE A 105 6.29 -18.99 13.54
C ILE A 105 5.68 -20.38 13.51
N ASN A 106 4.68 -20.62 12.66
CA ASN A 106 3.98 -21.91 12.61
C ASN A 106 4.88 -23.06 12.08
N GLY A 107 5.89 -22.74 11.27
CA GLY A 107 6.93 -23.68 10.84
C GLY A 107 7.93 -24.01 11.95
N MET A 108 8.33 -23.02 12.76
CA MET A 108 9.16 -23.24 13.96
C MET A 108 8.41 -24.05 15.03
N THR A 109 7.09 -23.84 15.20
CA THR A 109 6.29 -24.61 16.18
C THR A 109 6.08 -26.07 15.77
N LYS A 110 6.28 -26.44 14.50
CA LYS A 110 6.23 -27.83 14.02
C LYS A 110 7.58 -28.54 14.08
N MET A 111 8.63 -27.85 14.51
CA MET A 111 9.99 -28.37 14.66
C MET A 111 10.35 -28.53 16.15
N GLY A 112 9.37 -28.95 16.95
CA GLY A 112 9.45 -29.31 18.36
C GLY A 112 8.54 -30.49 18.65
#